data_AF-A0A1V6FHA1-F1
#
_entry.id   AF-A0A1V6FHA1-F1
#
_cell.length_a   1.000
_cell.length_b   1.000
_cell.length_c   1.000
_cell.angle_alpha   90.00
_cell.angle_beta   90.00
_cell.angle_gamma   90.00
#
_symmetry.space_group_name_H-M   'P 1'
#
loop_
_entity.id
_entity.type
_entity.pdbx_description
1 polymer ?
#
loop_
_entity_poly.entity_id
_entity_poly.type
_entity_poly.pdbx_seq_one_letter_code
_entity_poly.pdbx_strand_id
1 'polypeptide(L)'
;MTNIKYHALIVSFLLIFSSIGFLPVFAQQEVYVVSNNIDIVSKEVLEDYFRGFGLFPEFLYPEEAGQIKGAKLLIILGGPDALYGTGLLVTKYLDSLEIGFIRQPGQRFTFIKSDIYGYADRVIIIAGDTRERTYEEVFNLINGSNVSFQNEIQNVAEGKVQIKDLPLILSSISYTTETVDKIGHIYLKIQNYGKGKATNVIVEISNDYYSNFSLQSVDPVKKVEGNKFYIGDMEGGEIVELDITLKAKQGGIYSGVVSYTHDAIDTYARIKDITTKVP
;
A
#
# COMPACT_ATOMS: atom_id res chain seq x y z
N MET A 1 71.65 13.88 0.64
CA MET A 1 70.98 14.89 1.50
C MET A 1 69.60 15.13 0.93
N THR A 2 68.64 14.31 1.34
CA THR A 2 67.25 14.39 0.90
C THR A 2 66.51 15.45 1.71
N ASN A 3 65.75 16.28 1.00
CA ASN A 3 65.24 17.56 1.47
C ASN A 3 63.99 17.35 2.35
N ILE A 4 64.22 17.18 3.66
CA ILE A 4 63.21 16.90 4.71
C ILE A 4 62.02 17.89 4.69
N LYS A 5 62.19 19.08 4.11
CA LYS A 5 61.14 20.11 4.02
C LYS A 5 59.98 19.76 3.07
N TYR A 6 60.19 18.92 2.06
CA TYR A 6 59.12 18.57 1.09
C TYR A 6 58.23 17.41 1.56
N HIS A 7 58.70 16.57 2.48
CA HIS A 7 57.87 15.49 3.04
C HIS A 7 56.88 15.99 4.10
N ALA A 8 57.21 17.06 4.83
CA ALA A 8 56.28 17.67 5.78
C ALA A 8 55.06 18.31 5.10
N LEU A 9 55.24 18.89 3.90
CA LEU A 9 54.15 19.57 3.18
C LEU A 9 53.14 18.58 2.58
N ILE A 10 53.61 17.44 2.07
CA ILE A 10 52.74 16.40 1.48
C ILE A 10 51.95 15.65 2.57
N VAL A 11 52.55 15.42 3.74
CA VAL A 11 51.85 14.80 4.88
C VAL A 11 50.83 15.77 5.49
N SER A 12 51.09 17.09 5.49
CA SER A 12 50.12 18.07 5.97
C SER A 12 48.92 18.27 5.04
N PHE A 13 49.04 18.00 3.73
CA PHE A 13 47.92 18.08 2.79
C PHE A 13 47.03 16.83 2.83
N LEU A 14 47.60 15.66 3.15
CA LEU A 14 46.87 14.40 3.31
C LEU A 14 46.04 14.33 4.61
N LEU A 15 46.41 15.09 5.65
CA LEU A 15 45.65 15.16 6.91
C LEU A 15 44.48 16.15 6.87
N ILE A 16 44.42 17.07 5.90
CA ILE A 16 43.30 18.02 5.77
C ILE A 16 42.10 17.37 5.06
N PHE A 17 42.32 16.34 4.23
CA PHE A 17 41.23 15.61 3.55
C PHE A 17 40.55 14.53 4.41
N SER A 18 41.13 14.12 5.55
CA SER A 18 40.52 13.14 6.45
C SER A 18 39.55 13.74 7.47
N SER A 19 39.21 15.02 7.34
CA SER A 19 38.29 15.74 8.24
C SER A 19 37.01 16.23 7.53
N ILE A 20 36.62 15.56 6.44
CA ILE A 20 35.19 15.55 6.05
C ILE A 20 34.48 14.78 7.17
N GLY A 21 34.11 15.51 8.23
CA GLY A 21 33.14 15.03 9.18
C GLY A 21 31.94 14.57 8.38
N PHE A 22 31.57 13.30 8.52
CA PHE A 22 30.24 12.87 8.16
C PHE A 22 29.30 13.73 9.00
N LEU A 23 28.78 14.81 8.41
CA LEU A 23 27.56 15.39 8.91
C LEU A 23 26.56 14.22 8.91
N PRO A 24 25.92 13.90 10.04
CA PRO A 24 24.81 12.98 9.99
C PRO A 24 23.84 13.58 8.99
N VAL A 25 23.70 12.94 7.83
CA VAL A 25 22.55 13.18 6.97
C VAL A 25 21.40 12.68 7.82
N PHE A 26 20.80 13.56 8.62
CA PHE A 26 19.46 13.32 9.11
C PHE A 26 18.66 13.08 7.84
N ALA A 27 18.27 11.82 7.61
CA ALA A 27 17.34 11.49 6.56
C ALA A 27 16.07 12.28 6.91
N GLN A 28 15.92 13.46 6.30
CA GLN A 28 14.75 14.29 6.50
C GLN A 28 13.58 13.48 5.97
N GLN A 29 12.57 13.29 6.81
CA GLN A 29 11.37 12.55 6.42
C GLN A 29 10.67 13.30 5.29
N GLU A 30 10.72 12.74 4.08
CA GLU A 30 10.25 13.44 2.88
C GLU A 30 8.76 13.30 2.65
N VAL A 31 8.16 12.20 3.12
CA VAL A 31 6.75 11.88 2.89
C VAL A 31 6.08 11.56 4.21
N TYR A 32 5.00 12.27 4.52
CA TYR A 32 4.11 11.95 5.62
C TYR A 32 2.74 11.55 5.10
N VAL A 33 2.11 10.59 5.77
CA VAL A 33 0.73 10.20 5.52
C VAL A 33 -0.07 10.36 6.81
N VAL A 34 -1.07 11.24 6.80
CA VAL A 34 -1.94 11.48 7.94
C VAL A 34 -3.29 10.79 7.74
N SER A 35 -3.67 9.95 8.70
CA SER A 35 -4.95 9.22 8.71
C SER A 35 -5.40 8.91 10.13
N ASN A 36 -6.71 8.84 10.37
CA ASN A 36 -7.30 8.56 11.69
C ASN A 36 -7.30 7.08 12.12
N ASN A 37 -6.89 6.17 11.24
CA ASN A 37 -6.79 4.72 11.45
C ASN A 37 -8.10 3.96 11.78
N ILE A 38 -8.83 3.58 10.73
CA ILE A 38 -9.41 2.21 10.53
C ILE A 38 -9.09 1.70 9.08
N ASP A 39 -8.46 2.51 8.22
CA ASP A 39 -8.09 2.13 6.84
C ASP A 39 -6.74 1.39 6.76
N ILE A 40 -6.57 0.34 7.58
CA ILE A 40 -5.39 -0.56 7.60
C ILE A 40 -5.06 -1.10 6.19
N VAL A 41 -6.03 -1.18 5.28
CA VAL A 41 -5.83 -1.69 3.92
C VAL A 41 -5.01 -0.72 3.05
N SER A 42 -5.18 0.60 3.21
CA SER A 42 -4.46 1.57 2.38
C SER A 42 -3.00 1.75 2.81
N LYS A 43 -2.68 1.45 4.08
CA LYS A 43 -1.36 1.70 4.64
C LYS A 43 -0.29 0.86 3.94
N GLU A 44 -0.46 -0.46 3.94
CA GLU A 44 0.50 -1.39 3.31
C GLU A 44 0.68 -1.06 1.83
N VAL A 45 -0.44 -0.83 1.14
CA VAL A 45 -0.46 -0.52 -0.28
C VAL A 45 0.24 0.81 -0.62
N LEU A 46 0.02 1.85 0.18
CA LEU A 46 0.73 3.13 0.01
C LEU A 46 2.20 3.01 0.40
N GLU A 47 2.54 2.30 1.48
CA GLU A 47 3.92 2.02 1.84
C GLU A 47 4.67 1.36 0.69
N ASP A 48 4.12 0.29 0.13
CA ASP A 48 4.71 -0.44 -0.99
C ASP A 48 4.83 0.44 -2.23
N TYR A 49 3.79 1.21 -2.54
CA TYR A 49 3.82 2.16 -3.64
C TYR A 49 4.97 3.17 -3.47
N PHE A 50 5.08 3.84 -2.31
CA PHE A 50 6.15 4.80 -2.05
C PHE A 50 7.54 4.16 -2.01
N ARG A 51 7.67 2.96 -1.43
CA ARG A 51 8.92 2.20 -1.44
C ARG A 51 9.35 1.89 -2.88
N GLY A 52 8.39 1.66 -3.78
CA GLY A 52 8.62 1.57 -5.23
C GLY A 52 9.31 2.80 -5.85
N PHE A 53 9.27 3.95 -5.18
CA PHE A 53 10.00 5.16 -5.59
C PHE A 53 11.21 5.47 -4.70
N GLY A 54 11.62 4.54 -3.84
CA GLY A 54 12.67 4.77 -2.84
C GLY A 54 12.24 5.76 -1.74
N LEU A 55 10.95 5.96 -1.56
CA LEU A 55 10.36 6.82 -0.54
C LEU A 55 9.85 5.94 0.62
N PHE A 56 10.07 6.40 1.85
CA PHE A 56 9.71 5.66 3.06
C PHE A 56 8.76 6.51 3.88
N PRO A 57 7.44 6.46 3.62
CA PRO A 57 6.47 7.36 4.26
C PRO A 57 6.34 7.08 5.76
N GLU A 58 6.21 8.15 6.56
CA GLU A 58 5.86 8.05 7.97
C GLU A 58 4.36 8.28 8.15
N PHE A 59 3.68 7.35 8.82
CA PHE A 59 2.24 7.39 9.05
C PHE A 59 1.91 7.99 10.40
N LEU A 60 1.09 9.03 10.40
CA LEU A 60 0.73 9.81 11.57
C LEU A 60 -0.78 9.86 11.77
N TYR A 61 -1.20 9.97 13.02
CA TYR A 61 -2.54 10.36 13.39
C TYR A 61 -2.75 11.87 13.18
N PRO A 62 -4.00 12.34 13.03
CA PRO A 62 -4.28 13.76 12.82
C PRO A 62 -3.77 14.67 13.95
N GLU A 63 -3.76 14.20 15.20
CA GLU A 63 -3.15 14.93 16.32
C GLU A 63 -1.62 15.10 16.20
N GLU A 64 -0.94 14.19 15.51
CA GLU A 64 0.50 14.19 15.33
C GLU A 64 0.92 15.07 14.14
N ALA A 65 0.00 15.48 13.27
CA ALA A 65 0.31 16.26 12.06
C ALA A 65 1.09 17.56 12.36
N GLY A 66 0.93 18.13 13.56
CA GLY A 66 1.67 19.31 14.01
C GLY A 66 3.18 19.11 14.16
N GLN A 67 3.67 17.86 14.17
CA GLN A 67 5.10 17.55 14.28
C GLN A 67 5.84 17.56 12.93
N ILE A 68 5.10 17.58 11.83
CA ILE A 68 5.64 17.58 10.46
C ILE A 68 6.35 18.92 10.21
N LYS A 69 7.59 18.87 9.67
CA LYS A 69 8.37 20.07 9.37
C LYS A 69 9.11 19.93 8.04
N GLY A 70 8.73 20.77 7.06
CA GLY A 70 9.45 20.89 5.79
C GLY A 70 9.58 19.56 5.04
N ALA A 71 8.55 18.71 5.08
CA ALA A 71 8.52 17.52 4.25
C ALA A 71 8.39 17.90 2.77
N LYS A 72 8.74 17.02 1.85
CA LYS A 72 8.44 17.27 0.43
C LYS A 72 6.96 17.04 0.13
N LEU A 73 6.36 16.05 0.81
CA LEU A 73 4.99 15.64 0.58
C LEU A 73 4.24 15.32 1.87
N LEU A 74 3.03 15.85 1.98
CA LEU A 74 2.04 15.47 2.97
C LEU A 74 0.82 14.87 2.26
N ILE A 75 0.45 13.66 2.64
CA ILE A 75 -0.74 12.98 2.13
C ILE A 75 -1.75 12.91 3.27
N ILE A 76 -2.98 13.31 3.00
CA ILE A 76 -4.07 13.28 3.98
C ILE A 76 -5.16 12.36 3.43
N LEU A 77 -5.47 11.30 4.16
CA LEU A 77 -6.44 10.29 3.77
C LEU A 77 -7.76 10.52 4.50
N GLY A 78 -8.80 10.93 3.78
CA GLY A 78 -10.15 11.08 4.30
C GLY A 78 -10.85 12.34 3.78
N GLY A 79 -12.18 12.30 3.79
CA GLY A 79 -13.01 13.44 3.39
C GLY A 79 -13.19 14.51 4.49
N PRO A 80 -13.89 15.61 4.18
CA PRO A 80 -14.14 16.72 5.10
C PRO A 80 -14.96 16.31 6.32
N ASP A 81 -15.75 15.24 6.22
CA ASP A 81 -16.57 14.68 7.30
C ASP A 81 -15.87 13.51 8.01
N ALA A 82 -14.59 13.25 7.71
CA ALA A 82 -13.84 12.19 8.37
C ALA A 82 -13.68 12.46 9.87
N LEU A 83 -13.95 11.43 10.67
CA LEU A 83 -13.91 11.49 12.13
C LEU A 83 -12.47 11.64 12.67
N TYR A 84 -12.37 11.85 13.98
CA TYR A 84 -11.10 11.82 14.71
C TYR A 84 -10.04 12.80 14.18
N GLY A 85 -10.47 14.01 13.82
CA GLY A 85 -9.57 15.11 13.49
C GLY A 85 -9.13 15.18 12.02
N THR A 86 -9.25 14.10 11.22
CA THR A 86 -8.88 14.16 9.80
C THR A 86 -9.76 15.14 9.03
N GLY A 87 -11.07 15.15 9.23
CA GLY A 87 -11.97 16.10 8.55
C GLY A 87 -11.63 17.56 8.86
N LEU A 88 -11.27 17.85 10.12
CA LEU A 88 -10.80 19.17 10.53
C LEU A 88 -9.47 19.55 9.86
N LEU A 89 -8.58 18.59 9.64
CA LEU A 89 -7.33 18.84 8.94
C LEU A 89 -7.58 19.09 7.45
N VAL A 90 -8.41 18.27 6.80
CA VAL A 90 -8.74 18.34 5.37
C VAL A 90 -9.45 19.65 5.03
N THR A 91 -10.42 20.06 5.84
CA THR A 91 -11.19 21.30 5.63
C THR A 91 -10.37 22.58 5.70
N LYS A 92 -9.13 22.53 6.22
CA LYS A 92 -8.19 23.67 6.13
C LYS A 92 -7.67 23.90 4.71
N TYR A 93 -7.62 22.86 3.89
CA TYR A 93 -7.04 22.90 2.55
C TYR A 93 -8.08 22.96 1.44
N LEU A 94 -9.31 22.54 1.73
CA LEU A 94 -10.39 22.47 0.76
C LEU A 94 -11.30 23.70 0.87
N ASP A 95 -11.70 24.22 -0.28
CA ASP A 95 -12.76 25.23 -0.34
C ASP A 95 -14.16 24.62 -0.25
N SER A 96 -15.18 25.47 -0.16
CA SER A 96 -16.57 25.02 -0.02
C SER A 96 -17.10 24.25 -1.24
N LEU A 97 -16.60 24.51 -2.44
CA LEU A 97 -17.00 23.78 -3.65
C LEU A 97 -16.37 22.38 -3.67
N GLU A 98 -15.08 22.28 -3.35
CA GLU A 98 -14.37 21.00 -3.26
C GLU A 98 -14.98 20.09 -2.19
N ILE A 99 -15.28 20.66 -1.02
CA ILE A 99 -16.02 19.96 0.05
C ILE A 99 -17.40 19.51 -0.47
N GLY A 100 -18.09 20.38 -1.21
CA GLY A 100 -19.38 20.08 -1.82
C GLY A 100 -19.31 18.92 -2.81
N PHE A 101 -18.26 18.83 -3.62
CA PHE A 101 -18.06 17.73 -4.57
C PHE A 101 -17.80 16.40 -3.86
N ILE A 102 -16.94 16.38 -2.83
CA ILE A 102 -16.67 15.16 -2.08
C ILE A 102 -17.93 14.63 -1.40
N ARG A 103 -18.80 15.50 -0.89
CA ARG A 103 -20.04 15.09 -0.20
C ARG A 103 -21.12 14.52 -1.12
N GLN A 104 -20.96 14.63 -2.44
CA GLN A 104 -21.94 14.04 -3.35
C GLN A 104 -21.86 12.50 -3.28
N PRO A 105 -23.00 11.80 -3.20
CA PRO A 105 -23.02 10.35 -3.04
C PRO A 105 -22.21 9.61 -4.12
N GLY A 106 -21.33 8.72 -3.68
CA GLY A 106 -20.48 7.88 -4.51
C GLY A 106 -19.28 8.59 -5.15
N GLN A 107 -19.04 9.86 -4.81
CA GLN A 107 -17.90 10.60 -5.36
C GLN A 107 -16.60 10.34 -4.60
N ARG A 108 -15.50 10.51 -5.32
CA ARG A 108 -14.14 10.46 -4.80
C ARG A 108 -13.22 11.34 -5.63
N PHE A 109 -12.28 11.99 -4.96
CA PHE A 109 -11.42 12.99 -5.55
C PHE A 109 -10.04 12.98 -4.92
N THR A 110 -9.09 13.43 -5.74
CA THR A 110 -7.72 13.70 -5.34
C THR A 110 -7.40 15.16 -5.61
N PHE A 111 -7.04 15.90 -4.58
CA PHE A 111 -6.63 17.30 -4.67
C PHE A 111 -5.15 17.42 -4.38
N ILE A 112 -4.42 18.06 -5.29
CA ILE A 112 -2.97 18.29 -5.14
C ILE A 112 -2.74 19.79 -5.04
N LYS A 113 -2.25 20.24 -3.90
CA LYS A 113 -2.15 21.66 -3.55
C LYS A 113 -0.74 21.98 -3.02
N SER A 114 -0.39 23.25 -3.03
CA SER A 114 0.74 23.74 -2.22
C SER A 114 0.34 23.78 -0.76
N ASP A 115 1.26 23.44 0.14
CA ASP A 115 1.01 23.67 1.55
C ASP A 115 1.19 25.15 1.90
N ILE A 116 0.21 25.73 2.57
CA ILE A 116 0.27 27.11 3.07
C ILE A 116 0.61 27.15 4.57
N TYR A 117 0.67 26.00 5.24
CA TYR A 117 0.91 25.86 6.68
C TYR A 117 2.35 25.46 7.02
N GLY A 118 3.18 25.12 6.02
CA GLY A 118 4.61 24.87 6.18
C GLY A 118 4.97 23.48 6.72
N TYR A 119 4.03 22.53 6.69
CA TYR A 119 4.29 21.12 6.95
C TYR A 119 5.06 20.48 5.80
N ALA A 120 4.68 20.77 4.55
CA ALA A 120 5.31 20.19 3.36
C ALA A 120 5.44 21.17 2.17
N ASP A 121 6.13 20.80 1.10
CA ASP A 121 6.10 21.56 -0.16
C ASP A 121 4.74 21.40 -0.86
N ARG A 122 4.20 20.18 -0.84
CA ARG A 122 2.91 19.82 -1.45
C ARG A 122 2.04 19.01 -0.49
N VAL A 123 0.74 19.23 -0.59
CA VAL A 123 -0.29 18.45 0.11
C VAL A 123 -1.17 17.74 -0.91
N ILE A 124 -1.35 16.44 -0.72
CA ILE A 124 -2.26 15.60 -1.51
C ILE A 124 -3.37 15.13 -0.58
N ILE A 125 -4.61 15.47 -0.94
CA ILE A 125 -5.80 15.05 -0.22
C ILE A 125 -6.50 14.00 -1.06
N ILE A 126 -6.66 12.82 -0.50
CA ILE A 126 -7.37 11.71 -1.14
C ILE A 126 -8.64 11.48 -0.33
N ALA A 127 -9.79 11.72 -0.95
CA ALA A 127 -11.05 11.82 -0.23
C ALA A 127 -12.22 11.26 -1.03
N GLY A 128 -12.98 10.36 -0.41
CA GLY A 128 -14.30 9.94 -0.86
C GLY A 128 -15.40 10.50 0.03
N ASP A 129 -16.65 10.42 -0.45
CA ASP A 129 -17.85 10.67 0.38
C ASP A 129 -17.94 9.68 1.54
N THR A 130 -17.42 8.46 1.36
CA THR A 130 -17.24 7.45 2.39
C THR A 130 -15.78 6.99 2.53
N ARG A 131 -15.53 6.17 3.56
CA ARG A 131 -14.23 5.51 3.76
C ARG A 131 -13.90 4.57 2.61
N GLU A 132 -14.86 3.77 2.17
CA GLU A 132 -14.72 2.84 1.06
C GLU A 132 -14.36 3.58 -0.23
N ARG A 133 -14.97 4.74 -0.49
CA ARG A 133 -14.63 5.58 -1.65
C ARG A 133 -13.24 6.21 -1.55
N THR A 134 -12.81 6.56 -0.34
CA THR A 134 -11.43 7.03 -0.09
C THR A 134 -10.42 5.94 -0.42
N TYR A 135 -10.69 4.71 0.04
CA TYR A 135 -9.88 3.53 -0.28
C TYR A 135 -9.84 3.24 -1.79
N GLU A 136 -10.99 3.25 -2.45
CA GLU A 136 -11.07 3.09 -3.91
C GLU A 136 -10.24 4.14 -4.65
N GLU A 137 -10.20 5.38 -4.17
CA GLU A 137 -9.40 6.42 -4.82
C GLU A 137 -7.90 6.22 -4.61
N VAL A 138 -7.47 5.87 -3.40
CA VAL A 138 -6.07 5.45 -3.15
C VAL A 138 -5.68 4.35 -4.14
N PHE A 139 -6.54 3.35 -4.31
CA PHE A 139 -6.35 2.26 -5.25
C PHE A 139 -6.28 2.73 -6.71
N ASN A 140 -7.14 3.66 -7.13
CA ASN A 140 -7.07 4.21 -8.49
C ASN A 140 -5.73 4.92 -8.74
N LEU A 141 -5.29 5.73 -7.79
CA LEU A 141 -4.08 6.56 -7.91
C LEU A 141 -2.81 5.71 -8.06
N ILE A 142 -2.63 4.72 -7.19
CA ILE A 142 -1.47 3.81 -7.25
C ILE A 142 -1.46 3.01 -8.55
N ASN A 143 -2.64 2.74 -9.13
CA ASN A 143 -2.82 2.06 -10.41
C ASN A 143 -2.65 3.00 -11.62
N GLY A 144 -2.27 4.26 -11.37
CA GLY A 144 -1.96 5.23 -12.42
C GLY A 144 -3.16 5.87 -13.08
N SER A 145 -4.33 5.89 -12.42
CA SER A 145 -5.49 6.65 -12.89
C SER A 145 -5.24 8.15 -12.97
N ASN A 146 -4.23 8.66 -12.27
CA ASN A 146 -3.94 10.08 -12.12
C ASN A 146 -2.45 10.38 -12.38
N VAL A 147 -2.18 10.93 -13.56
CA VAL A 147 -0.82 11.32 -13.98
C VAL A 147 -0.24 12.41 -13.09
N SER A 148 -1.06 13.37 -12.62
CA SER A 148 -0.59 14.44 -11.76
C SER A 148 -0.08 13.90 -10.41
N PHE A 149 -0.80 12.95 -9.81
CA PHE A 149 -0.35 12.28 -8.59
C PHE A 149 0.99 11.57 -8.80
N GLN A 150 1.11 10.79 -9.88
CA GLN A 150 2.36 10.11 -10.20
C GLN A 150 3.53 11.06 -10.42
N ASN A 151 3.30 12.20 -11.08
CA ASN A 151 4.32 13.20 -11.32
C ASN A 151 4.83 13.83 -10.02
N GLU A 152 3.95 14.14 -9.07
CA GLU A 152 4.38 14.65 -7.75
C GLU A 152 5.27 13.64 -7.03
N ILE A 153 4.89 12.35 -7.04
CA ILE A 153 5.70 11.32 -6.39
C ILE A 153 7.06 11.15 -7.08
N GLN A 154 7.09 11.22 -8.41
CA GLN A 154 8.33 11.15 -9.18
C GLN A 154 9.26 12.33 -8.92
N ASN A 155 8.71 13.54 -8.80
CA ASN A 155 9.49 14.73 -8.47
C ASN A 155 10.11 14.60 -7.07
N VAL A 156 9.34 14.12 -6.09
CA VAL A 156 9.84 13.88 -4.73
C VAL A 156 10.95 12.83 -4.71
N ALA A 157 10.79 11.79 -5.55
CA ALA A 157 11.72 10.68 -5.71
C ALA A 157 12.91 10.96 -6.66
N GLU A 158 13.04 12.18 -7.19
CA GLU A 158 14.13 12.51 -8.11
C GLU A 158 15.50 12.25 -7.46
N GLY A 159 16.39 11.55 -8.18
CA GLY A 159 17.70 11.15 -7.68
C GLY A 159 17.70 9.90 -6.78
N LYS A 160 16.54 9.31 -6.49
CA LYS A 160 16.44 8.03 -5.78
C LYS A 160 16.47 6.85 -6.74
N VAL A 161 16.90 5.70 -6.21
CA VAL A 161 16.72 4.42 -6.90
C VAL A 161 15.22 4.18 -7.01
N GLN A 162 14.68 4.33 -8.22
CA GLN A 162 13.30 3.97 -8.51
C GLN A 162 13.22 2.45 -8.39
N ILE A 163 12.65 1.93 -7.31
CA ILE A 163 12.29 0.52 -7.15
C ILE A 163 10.99 0.23 -7.94
N LYS A 164 10.87 0.79 -9.15
CA LYS A 164 9.66 0.78 -9.97
C LYS A 164 9.42 -0.56 -10.67
N ASP A 165 10.33 -1.50 -10.45
CA ASP A 165 10.28 -2.89 -10.91
C ASP A 165 9.79 -3.82 -9.79
N LEU A 166 9.05 -3.31 -8.80
CA LEU A 166 8.40 -4.15 -7.78
C LEU A 166 7.00 -4.58 -8.21
N PRO A 167 6.60 -5.80 -7.85
CA PRO A 167 5.22 -6.25 -7.96
C PRO A 167 4.30 -5.50 -7.00
N LEU A 168 3.06 -5.26 -7.42
CA LEU A 168 1.97 -4.78 -6.56
C LEU A 168 0.76 -5.68 -6.77
N ILE A 169 0.55 -6.64 -5.87
CA ILE A 169 -0.57 -7.58 -5.96
C ILE A 169 -1.79 -6.98 -5.29
N LEU A 170 -2.89 -6.91 -6.04
CA LEU A 170 -4.18 -6.48 -5.53
C LEU A 170 -5.21 -7.55 -5.84
N SER A 171 -6.16 -7.75 -4.93
CA SER A 171 -7.14 -8.81 -5.07
C SER A 171 -8.55 -8.33 -4.72
N SER A 172 -9.52 -8.90 -5.42
CA SER A 172 -10.94 -8.82 -5.08
C SER A 172 -11.49 -10.23 -4.91
N ILE A 173 -12.51 -10.38 -4.07
CA ILE A 173 -13.07 -11.68 -3.69
C ILE A 173 -14.59 -11.67 -3.73
N SER A 174 -15.16 -12.77 -4.18
CA SER A 174 -16.56 -13.14 -3.95
C SER A 174 -16.62 -14.59 -3.45
N TYR A 175 -17.49 -14.89 -2.49
CA TYR A 175 -17.57 -16.22 -1.92
C TYR A 175 -19.00 -16.60 -1.52
N THR A 176 -19.26 -17.91 -1.44
CA THR A 176 -20.55 -18.46 -1.00
C THR A 176 -20.74 -18.25 0.50
N THR A 177 -21.76 -17.50 0.90
CA THR A 177 -22.12 -17.28 2.32
C THR A 177 -23.05 -18.37 2.88
N GLU A 178 -23.81 -19.05 2.03
CA GLU A 178 -24.65 -20.20 2.37
C GLU A 178 -24.57 -21.25 1.27
N THR A 179 -24.20 -22.50 1.61
CA THR A 179 -23.95 -23.55 0.61
C THR A 179 -25.22 -24.23 0.14
N VAL A 180 -25.26 -24.59 -1.14
CA VAL A 180 -26.22 -25.56 -1.71
C VAL A 180 -25.48 -26.88 -1.90
N ASP A 181 -26.08 -28.01 -1.49
CA ASP A 181 -25.45 -29.34 -1.54
C ASP A 181 -24.07 -29.44 -0.86
N LYS A 182 -23.86 -28.59 0.16
CA LYS A 182 -22.58 -28.43 0.87
C LYS A 182 -21.44 -27.92 -0.01
N ILE A 183 -21.73 -27.37 -1.18
CA ILE A 183 -20.73 -26.79 -2.10
C ILE A 183 -20.61 -25.29 -1.81
N GLY A 184 -19.37 -24.83 -1.67
CA GLY A 184 -19.00 -23.42 -1.55
C GLY A 184 -17.96 -23.03 -2.59
N HIS A 185 -18.08 -21.82 -3.11
CA HIS A 185 -17.17 -21.24 -4.07
C HIS A 185 -16.43 -20.07 -3.44
N ILE A 186 -15.14 -19.94 -3.77
CA ILE A 186 -14.32 -18.77 -3.49
C ILE A 186 -13.71 -18.36 -4.82
N TYR A 187 -14.14 -17.20 -5.32
CA TYR A 187 -13.61 -16.60 -6.53
C TYR A 187 -12.77 -15.38 -6.18
N LEU A 188 -11.54 -15.36 -6.70
CA LEU A 188 -10.53 -14.36 -6.45
C LEU A 188 -10.05 -13.80 -7.79
N LYS A 189 -10.13 -12.49 -7.96
CA LYS A 189 -9.46 -11.81 -9.08
C LYS A 189 -8.24 -11.10 -8.52
N ILE A 190 -7.06 -11.58 -8.89
CA ILE A 190 -5.76 -11.16 -8.40
C ILE A 190 -5.01 -10.54 -9.56
N GLN A 191 -4.47 -9.35 -9.38
CA GLN A 191 -3.77 -8.64 -10.44
C GLN A 191 -2.48 -8.05 -9.89
N ASN A 192 -1.41 -8.19 -10.67
CA ASN A 192 -0.18 -7.44 -10.44
C ASN A 192 -0.30 -6.10 -11.15
N TYR A 193 -0.59 -5.04 -10.41
CA TYR A 193 -0.67 -3.68 -10.93
C TYR A 193 0.71 -3.01 -11.04
N GLY A 194 1.74 -3.61 -10.44
CA GLY A 194 3.13 -3.15 -10.53
C GLY A 194 3.71 -3.43 -11.92
N LYS A 195 4.85 -2.79 -12.23
CA LYS A 195 5.63 -3.14 -13.43
C LYS A 195 6.62 -4.27 -13.18
N GLY A 196 6.89 -4.56 -11.91
CA GLY A 196 7.72 -5.66 -11.48
C GLY A 196 7.04 -7.01 -11.54
N LYS A 197 7.83 -8.07 -11.60
CA LYS A 197 7.35 -9.45 -11.52
C LYS A 197 7.12 -9.85 -10.06
N ALA A 198 5.95 -10.36 -9.74
CA ALA A 198 5.65 -10.97 -8.45
C ALA A 198 6.07 -12.42 -8.53
N THR A 199 7.07 -12.85 -7.77
CA THR A 199 7.49 -14.25 -7.75
C THR A 199 6.76 -14.99 -6.64
N ASN A 200 6.41 -16.24 -6.92
CA ASN A 200 5.83 -17.16 -5.93
C ASN A 200 4.57 -16.59 -5.22
N VAL A 201 3.60 -16.09 -6.00
CA VAL A 201 2.33 -15.64 -5.46
C VAL A 201 1.54 -16.85 -4.94
N ILE A 202 1.19 -16.80 -3.65
CA ILE A 202 0.47 -17.86 -2.93
C ILE A 202 -0.77 -17.24 -2.29
N VAL A 203 -1.93 -17.84 -2.53
CA VAL A 203 -3.15 -17.57 -1.78
C VAL A 203 -3.25 -18.59 -0.65
N GLU A 204 -3.55 -18.12 0.56
CA GLU A 204 -3.76 -18.97 1.73
C GLU A 204 -5.13 -18.71 2.34
N ILE A 205 -5.88 -19.80 2.56
CA ILE A 205 -7.13 -19.79 3.32
C ILE A 205 -6.83 -20.28 4.73
N SER A 206 -7.28 -19.60 5.77
CA SER A 206 -6.97 -19.99 7.16
C SER A 206 -7.42 -21.42 7.45
N ASN A 207 -6.58 -22.15 8.17
CA ASN A 207 -6.83 -23.57 8.44
C ASN A 207 -8.12 -23.82 9.24
N ASP A 208 -8.50 -22.87 10.11
CA ASP A 208 -9.76 -22.93 10.89
C ASP A 208 -11.01 -22.97 9.99
N TYR A 209 -10.93 -22.39 8.80
CA TYR A 209 -11.97 -22.51 7.78
C TYR A 209 -11.73 -23.75 6.92
N TYR A 210 -10.55 -23.84 6.29
CA TYR A 210 -10.25 -24.80 5.23
C TYR A 210 -10.35 -26.27 5.68
N SER A 211 -9.95 -26.58 6.93
CA SER A 211 -9.98 -27.94 7.46
C SER A 211 -11.40 -28.56 7.53
N ASN A 212 -12.46 -27.74 7.47
CA ASN A 212 -13.85 -28.18 7.45
C ASN A 212 -14.35 -28.62 6.06
N PHE A 213 -13.54 -28.42 5.02
CA PHE A 213 -13.91 -28.69 3.63
C PHE A 213 -12.96 -29.71 2.98
N SER A 214 -13.42 -30.34 1.90
CA SER A 214 -12.59 -31.03 0.92
C SER A 214 -12.54 -30.22 -0.37
N LEU A 215 -11.35 -30.08 -0.95
CA LEU A 215 -11.17 -29.45 -2.24
C LEU A 215 -11.86 -30.29 -3.33
N GLN A 216 -12.70 -29.66 -4.15
CA GLN A 216 -13.33 -30.29 -5.31
C GLN A 216 -12.60 -29.93 -6.60
N SER A 217 -12.35 -28.64 -6.81
CA SER A 217 -11.63 -28.13 -7.98
C SER A 217 -10.99 -26.79 -7.67
N VAL A 218 -9.98 -26.45 -8.45
CA VAL A 218 -9.34 -25.14 -8.44
C VAL A 218 -8.75 -24.82 -9.81
N ASP A 219 -8.95 -23.60 -10.30
CA ASP A 219 -8.42 -23.13 -11.58
C ASP A 219 -8.26 -21.59 -11.58
N PRO A 220 -7.13 -21.02 -12.06
CA PRO A 220 -5.86 -21.67 -12.33
C PRO A 220 -5.00 -21.76 -11.06
N VAL A 221 -4.30 -22.89 -10.90
CA VAL A 221 -3.26 -23.01 -9.87
C VAL A 221 -2.17 -23.95 -10.36
N LYS A 222 -0.90 -23.62 -10.06
CA LYS A 222 0.23 -24.49 -10.40
C LYS A 222 0.35 -25.67 -9.44
N LYS A 223 0.03 -25.44 -8.16
CA LYS A 223 0.18 -26.41 -7.08
C LYS A 223 -0.76 -26.08 -5.92
N VAL A 224 -1.23 -27.10 -5.21
CA VAL A 224 -1.95 -26.95 -3.94
C VAL A 224 -1.23 -27.75 -2.86
N GLU A 225 -0.95 -27.13 -1.71
CA GLU A 225 -0.41 -27.81 -0.52
C GLU A 225 -1.23 -27.44 0.71
N GLY A 226 -2.06 -28.37 1.17
CA GLY A 226 -2.96 -28.11 2.28
C GLY A 226 -3.92 -26.96 1.94
N ASN A 227 -3.81 -25.87 2.71
CA ASN A 227 -4.62 -24.66 2.61
C ASN A 227 -3.98 -23.54 1.74
N LYS A 228 -2.88 -23.86 1.04
CA LYS A 228 -2.12 -22.92 0.18
C LYS A 228 -2.30 -23.24 -1.30
N PHE A 229 -2.55 -22.22 -2.09
CA PHE A 229 -2.83 -22.26 -3.52
C PHE A 229 -1.77 -21.44 -4.26
N TYR A 230 -0.89 -22.12 -4.99
CA TYR A 230 0.28 -21.51 -5.64
C TYR A 230 -0.09 -21.04 -7.04
N ILE A 231 -0.26 -19.74 -7.20
CA ILE A 231 -0.44 -19.09 -8.51
C ILE A 231 0.91 -19.06 -9.25
N GLY A 232 2.00 -18.90 -8.48
CA GLY A 232 3.36 -18.77 -8.98
C GLY A 232 3.63 -17.34 -9.44
N ASP A 233 4.47 -17.19 -10.45
CA ASP A 233 4.85 -15.84 -10.85
C ASP A 233 3.74 -15.09 -11.61
N MET A 234 3.64 -13.78 -11.36
CA MET A 234 2.77 -12.84 -12.08
C MET A 234 3.60 -11.68 -12.65
N GLU A 235 3.62 -11.51 -13.96
CA GLU A 235 4.27 -10.39 -14.63
C GLU A 235 3.52 -9.06 -14.38
N GLY A 236 4.17 -7.92 -14.62
CA GLY A 236 3.55 -6.62 -14.43
C GLY A 236 2.32 -6.42 -15.34
N GLY A 237 1.18 -6.05 -14.76
CA GLY A 237 -0.11 -5.93 -15.44
C GLY A 237 -0.89 -7.24 -15.58
N GLU A 238 -0.34 -8.39 -15.16
CA GLU A 238 -1.00 -9.69 -15.28
C GLU A 238 -2.19 -9.82 -14.34
N ILE A 239 -3.27 -10.43 -14.84
CA ILE A 239 -4.50 -10.72 -14.10
C ILE A 239 -4.69 -12.23 -14.07
N VAL A 240 -4.96 -12.75 -12.87
CA VAL A 240 -5.31 -14.14 -12.60
C VAL A 240 -6.68 -14.19 -11.93
N GLU A 241 -7.59 -15.00 -12.48
CA GLU A 241 -8.92 -15.22 -11.94
C GLU A 241 -9.01 -16.64 -11.38
N LEU A 242 -8.82 -16.76 -10.06
CA LEU A 242 -8.75 -18.01 -9.31
C LEU A 242 -10.13 -18.39 -8.77
N ASP A 243 -10.65 -19.52 -9.22
CA ASP A 243 -11.87 -20.16 -8.73
C ASP A 243 -11.51 -21.40 -7.89
N ILE A 244 -11.96 -21.42 -6.64
CA ILE A 244 -11.78 -22.54 -5.70
C ILE A 244 -13.16 -23.07 -5.34
N THR A 245 -13.41 -24.35 -5.65
CA THR A 245 -14.63 -25.05 -5.24
C THR A 245 -14.33 -26.01 -4.10
N LEU A 246 -15.05 -25.84 -2.99
CA LEU A 246 -14.92 -26.60 -1.77
C LEU A 246 -16.23 -27.33 -1.45
N LYS A 247 -16.13 -28.53 -0.86
CA LYS A 247 -17.27 -29.28 -0.34
C LYS A 247 -17.16 -29.45 1.17
N ALA A 248 -18.14 -28.97 1.91
CA ALA A 248 -18.14 -29.07 3.36
C ALA A 248 -18.30 -30.53 3.81
N LYS A 249 -17.53 -30.93 4.83
CA LYS A 249 -17.56 -32.28 5.39
C LYS A 249 -18.83 -32.51 6.22
N GLN A 250 -19.31 -31.48 6.91
CA GLN A 250 -20.48 -31.50 7.77
C GLN A 250 -21.20 -30.15 7.77
N GLY A 251 -22.42 -30.10 8.33
CA GLY A 251 -23.17 -28.85 8.51
C GLY A 251 -22.56 -28.02 9.65
N GLY A 252 -22.73 -26.70 9.59
CA GLY A 252 -22.16 -25.77 10.57
C GLY A 252 -21.99 -24.35 10.05
N ILE A 253 -21.38 -23.50 10.87
CA ILE A 253 -20.97 -22.14 10.48
C ILE A 253 -19.45 -22.09 10.61
N TYR A 254 -18.76 -21.77 9.52
CA TYR A 254 -17.31 -21.75 9.45
C TYR A 254 -16.83 -20.34 9.10
N SER A 255 -15.91 -19.80 9.89
CA SER A 255 -15.30 -18.50 9.67
C SER A 255 -13.79 -18.62 9.52
N GLY A 256 -13.19 -17.73 8.73
CA GLY A 256 -11.75 -17.68 8.54
C GLY A 256 -11.31 -16.49 7.72
N VAL A 257 -10.07 -16.56 7.25
CA VAL A 257 -9.40 -15.45 6.56
C VAL A 257 -8.81 -15.97 5.26
N VAL A 258 -8.96 -15.22 4.18
CA VAL A 258 -8.20 -15.41 2.94
C VAL A 258 -7.11 -14.35 2.90
N SER A 259 -5.89 -14.76 2.55
CA SER A 259 -4.70 -13.91 2.47
C SER A 259 -3.86 -14.30 1.26
N TYR A 260 -2.87 -13.47 0.92
CA TYR A 260 -1.84 -13.83 -0.04
C TYR A 260 -0.44 -13.46 0.44
N THR A 261 0.58 -14.05 -0.18
CA THR A 261 2.00 -13.68 -0.01
C THR A 261 2.72 -13.81 -1.35
N HIS A 262 3.90 -13.21 -1.47
CA HIS A 262 4.85 -13.34 -2.58
C HIS A 262 6.24 -12.96 -2.07
N ASP A 263 7.32 -13.32 -2.78
CA ASP A 263 8.68 -13.21 -2.22
C ASP A 263 9.09 -11.77 -1.84
N ALA A 264 8.51 -10.74 -2.46
CA ALA A 264 8.75 -9.35 -2.09
C ALA A 264 7.99 -8.85 -0.84
N ILE A 265 7.08 -9.66 -0.26
CA ILE A 265 6.40 -9.38 1.01
C ILE A 265 6.67 -10.57 1.95
N ASP A 266 7.51 -10.34 2.96
CA ASP A 266 7.88 -11.34 3.98
C ASP A 266 6.71 -11.77 4.88
N THR A 267 5.55 -11.12 4.77
CA THR A 267 4.34 -11.33 5.57
C THR A 267 3.10 -11.60 4.72
N TYR A 268 2.04 -12.17 5.30
CA TYR A 268 0.77 -12.38 4.58
C TYR A 268 -0.03 -11.08 4.53
N ALA A 269 -0.42 -10.66 3.33
CA ALA A 269 -1.39 -9.59 3.11
C ALA A 269 -2.81 -10.16 3.19
N ARG A 270 -3.65 -9.59 4.06
CA ARG A 270 -5.03 -10.06 4.27
C ARG A 270 -5.92 -9.62 3.11
N ILE A 271 -6.65 -10.56 2.51
CA ILE A 271 -7.66 -10.28 1.48
C ILE A 271 -9.01 -9.99 2.15
N LYS A 272 -9.54 -10.98 2.91
CA LYS A 272 -10.91 -10.88 3.45
C LYS A 272 -11.19 -11.90 4.55
N ASP A 273 -12.07 -11.50 5.47
CA ASP A 273 -12.73 -12.43 6.39
C ASP A 273 -13.95 -13.05 5.74
N ILE A 274 -13.99 -14.38 5.75
CA ILE A 274 -15.05 -15.17 5.16
C ILE A 274 -15.84 -15.89 6.25
N THR A 275 -17.14 -16.06 6.01
CA THR A 275 -18.01 -16.86 6.86
C THR A 275 -19.06 -17.55 6.01
N THR A 276 -19.14 -18.88 6.15
CA THR A 276 -20.00 -19.73 5.33
C THR A 276 -20.86 -20.58 6.22
N LYS A 277 -22.17 -20.52 5.98
CA LYS A 277 -23.18 -21.38 6.61
C LYS A 277 -23.42 -22.61 5.74
N VAL A 278 -23.31 -23.78 6.32
CA VAL A 278 -23.53 -25.07 5.68
C VAL A 278 -24.76 -25.73 6.31
N PRO A 279 -25.86 -25.93 5.56
CA PRO A 279 -27.04 -26.64 6.05
C PRO A 279 -26.79 -28.11 6.43
#